data_AF-A0AAW2KVT5-F1
#
_entry.id   AF-A0AAW2KVT5-F1
#
_cell.length_a   1.000
_cell.length_b   1.000
_cell.length_c   1.000
_cell.angle_alpha   90.00
_cell.angle_beta   90.00
_cell.angle_gamma   90.00
#
_symmetry.space_group_name_H-M   'P 1'
#
loop_
_entity.id
_entity.type
_entity.pdbx_description
1 polymer ?
#
loop_
_entity_poly.entity_id
_entity_poly.type
_entity_poly.pdbx_seq_one_letter_code
_entity_poly.pdbx_strand_id
1 'polypeptide(L)'
;MVELKTQSDTPDVSNLQKCANFLHAFMLGFDVIDAVALLRMDELYVESFEIKDVNTLGGEHLLRAIGRLSGKGGRTKFAIDNATRTRIVIADTKKF
;
A
#
# COMPACT_ATOMS: atom_id res chain seq x y z
N MET A 1 -0.42 -19.14 2.53
CA MET A 1 -1.65 -18.86 3.30
C MET A 1 -1.21 -18.52 4.72
N VAL A 2 -1.57 -17.34 5.22
CA VAL A 2 -1.29 -16.92 6.60
C VAL A 2 -2.60 -16.99 7.38
N GLU A 3 -2.59 -17.62 8.54
CA GLU A 3 -3.75 -17.75 9.42
C GLU A 3 -3.52 -16.94 10.70
N LEU A 4 -4.50 -16.13 11.09
CA LEU A 4 -4.46 -15.32 12.30
C LEU A 4 -5.61 -15.76 13.22
N LYS A 5 -5.33 -15.93 14.51
CA LYS A 5 -6.31 -16.32 15.54
C LYS A 5 -6.07 -15.50 16.80
N THR A 6 -7.15 -15.11 17.47
CA THR A 6 -7.07 -14.56 18.83
C THR A 6 -6.76 -15.68 19.82
N GLN A 7 -6.20 -15.32 20.97
CA GLN A 7 -5.99 -16.24 22.08
C GLN A 7 -6.73 -15.76 23.32
N SER A 8 -6.77 -16.60 24.36
CA SER A 8 -7.46 -16.28 25.63
C SER A 8 -6.89 -15.06 26.34
N ASP A 9 -5.62 -14.74 26.11
CA ASP A 9 -4.92 -13.55 26.63
C ASP A 9 -5.16 -12.29 25.78
N THR A 10 -5.67 -12.46 24.56
CA THR A 10 -5.87 -11.41 23.55
C THR A 10 -7.29 -11.50 22.96
N PRO A 11 -8.33 -11.29 23.79
CA PRO A 11 -9.72 -11.52 23.38
C PRO A 11 -10.26 -10.47 22.41
N ASP A 12 -9.61 -9.31 22.31
CA ASP A 12 -10.07 -8.21 21.47
C ASP A 12 -9.86 -8.53 19.98
N VAL A 13 -10.98 -8.71 19.28
CA VAL A 13 -11.06 -9.01 17.84
C VAL A 13 -10.52 -7.85 17.00
N SER A 14 -10.50 -6.61 17.51
CA SER A 14 -9.95 -5.46 16.79
C SER A 14 -8.45 -5.65 16.45
N ASN A 15 -7.72 -6.36 17.31
CA ASN A 15 -6.32 -6.70 17.08
C ASN A 15 -6.14 -7.63 15.88
N LEU A 16 -7.11 -8.52 15.62
CA LEU A 16 -7.10 -9.39 14.46
C LEU A 16 -7.18 -8.59 13.16
N GLN A 17 -8.06 -7.57 13.14
CA GLN A 17 -8.20 -6.68 11.99
C GLN A 17 -6.93 -5.85 11.77
N LYS A 18 -6.30 -5.32 12.84
CA LYS A 18 -5.03 -4.60 12.75
C LYS A 18 -3.93 -5.47 12.16
N CYS A 19 -3.79 -6.72 12.63
CA CYS A 19 -2.85 -7.70 12.08
C CYS A 19 -3.15 -8.03 10.61
N ALA A 20 -4.42 -8.19 10.25
CA ALA A 20 -4.81 -8.44 8.86
C ALA A 20 -4.45 -7.25 7.95
N ASN A 21 -4.69 -6.02 8.39
CA ASN A 21 -4.33 -4.80 7.66
C ASN A 21 -2.80 -4.67 7.50
N PHE A 22 -2.04 -4.97 8.56
CA PHE A 22 -0.58 -5.01 8.51
C PHE A 22 -0.07 -6.00 7.45
N LEU A 23 -0.56 -7.25 7.49
CA LEU A 23 -0.18 -8.27 6.50
C LEU A 23 -0.59 -7.87 5.08
N HIS A 24 -1.78 -7.30 4.93
CA HIS A 24 -2.27 -6.83 3.64
C HIS A 24 -1.36 -5.75 3.04
N ALA A 25 -0.98 -4.74 3.83
CA ALA A 25 -0.04 -3.71 3.41
C ALA A 25 1.34 -4.29 3.08
N PHE A 26 1.85 -5.20 3.90
CA PHE A 26 3.13 -5.86 3.62
C PHE A 26 3.09 -6.66 2.30
N MET A 27 2.02 -7.42 2.05
CA MET A 27 1.83 -8.17 0.81
C MET A 27 1.66 -7.27 -0.42
N LEU A 28 1.14 -6.04 -0.24
CA LEU A 28 1.09 -5.02 -1.28
C LEU A 28 2.46 -4.46 -1.67
N GLY A 29 3.52 -4.75 -0.90
CA GLY A 29 4.87 -4.27 -1.15
C GLY A 29 5.24 -2.99 -0.40
N PHE A 30 4.48 -2.62 0.63
CA PHE A 30 4.93 -1.59 1.57
C PHE A 30 6.12 -2.08 2.38
N ASP A 31 6.99 -1.15 2.79
CA ASP A 31 8.06 -1.45 3.74
C ASP A 31 7.44 -1.93 5.06
N VAL A 32 8.11 -2.84 5.76
CA VAL A 32 7.71 -3.31 7.09
C VAL A 32 7.51 -2.14 8.04
N ILE A 33 8.36 -1.11 7.98
CA ILE A 33 8.25 0.06 8.86
C ILE A 33 6.92 0.81 8.63
N ASP A 34 6.55 1.00 7.36
CA ASP A 34 5.30 1.67 6.99
C ASP A 34 4.08 0.79 7.34
N ALA A 35 4.17 -0.52 7.12
CA ALA A 35 3.13 -1.46 7.51
C ALA A 35 2.91 -1.47 9.04
N VAL A 36 3.99 -1.45 9.85
CA VAL A 36 3.91 -1.40 11.32
C VAL A 36 3.16 -0.14 11.80
N ALA A 37 3.18 0.96 11.04
CA ALA A 37 2.44 2.16 11.41
C ALA A 37 0.92 1.91 11.50
N LEU A 38 0.36 0.99 10.69
CA LEU A 38 -1.05 0.58 10.74
C LEU A 38 -1.44 -0.09 12.06
N LEU A 39 -0.47 -0.68 12.78
CA LEU A 39 -0.72 -1.25 14.11
C LEU A 39 -0.76 -0.18 15.20
N ARG A 40 -0.18 1.00 14.94
CA ARG A 40 0.00 2.09 15.91
C ARG A 40 -1.00 3.22 15.75
N MET A 41 -1.49 3.44 14.54
CA MET A 41 -2.35 4.57 14.18
C MET A 41 -3.62 4.07 13.50
N ASP A 42 -4.75 4.17 14.20
CA ASP A 42 -6.03 3.62 13.74
C ASP A 42 -6.66 4.40 12.58
N GLU A 43 -6.19 5.62 12.33
CA GLU A 43 -6.65 6.48 11.23
C GLU A 43 -5.95 6.19 9.90
N LEU A 44 -4.93 5.33 9.89
CA LEU A 44 -4.24 4.94 8.67
C LEU A 44 -5.03 3.85 7.92
N TYR A 45 -5.19 4.05 6.62
CA TYR A 45 -5.86 3.12 5.74
C TYR A 45 -5.05 2.90 4.46
N VAL A 46 -5.36 1.80 3.76
CA VAL A 46 -4.70 1.42 2.51
C VAL A 46 -5.73 1.44 1.39
N GLU A 47 -5.44 2.19 0.33
CA GLU A 47 -6.25 2.26 -0.87
C GLU A 47 -5.44 1.85 -2.09
N SER A 48 -6.14 1.35 -3.12
CA SER A 48 -5.53 0.93 -4.38
C SER A 48 -6.48 1.19 -5.55
N PHE A 49 -5.93 1.70 -6.64
CA PHE A 49 -6.63 1.92 -7.90
C PHE A 49 -5.71 1.54 -9.06
N GLU A 50 -6.30 1.26 -10.22
CA GLU A 50 -5.55 1.05 -11.45
C GLU A 50 -5.47 2.35 -12.25
N ILE A 51 -4.40 2.54 -13.01
CA ILE A 51 -4.27 3.69 -13.92
C ILE A 51 -5.46 3.76 -14.89
N LYS A 52 -5.98 2.59 -15.29
CA LYS A 52 -7.15 2.44 -16.17
C LYS A 52 -8.46 2.93 -15.56
N ASP A 53 -8.56 2.98 -14.24
CA ASP A 53 -9.73 3.54 -13.54
C ASP A 53 -9.82 5.06 -13.74
N VAL A 54 -8.70 5.72 -14.05
CA VAL A 54 -8.61 7.16 -14.29
C VAL A 54 -8.54 7.47 -15.78
N ASN A 55 -7.75 6.71 -16.53
CA ASN A 55 -7.59 6.90 -17.97
C ASN A 55 -7.15 5.60 -18.65
N THR A 56 -7.83 5.25 -19.75
CA THR A 56 -7.52 4.06 -20.54
C THR A 56 -6.22 4.22 -21.32
N LEU A 57 -5.10 3.91 -20.66
CA LEU A 57 -3.76 3.86 -21.26
C LEU A 57 -3.33 2.43 -21.56
N GLY A 58 -2.62 2.25 -22.67
CA GLY A 58 -2.09 0.96 -23.11
C GLY A 58 -0.67 1.06 -23.66
N GLY A 59 0.02 -0.08 -23.70
CA GLY A 59 1.35 -0.22 -24.27
C GLY A 59 2.36 0.81 -23.73
N GLU A 60 3.09 1.45 -24.64
CA GLU A 60 4.14 2.41 -24.29
C GLU A 60 3.63 3.64 -23.50
N HIS A 61 2.37 4.05 -23.71
CA HIS A 61 1.80 5.20 -22.99
C HIS A 61 1.62 4.90 -21.49
N LEU A 62 1.24 3.65 -21.15
CA LEU A 62 1.14 3.20 -19.76
C LEU A 62 2.52 3.20 -19.08
N LEU A 63 3.53 2.64 -19.75
CA LEU A 63 4.91 2.62 -19.24
C LEU A 63 5.47 4.04 -19.03
N ARG A 64 5.19 4.96 -19.96
CA ARG A 64 5.58 6.37 -19.84
C ARG A 64 4.87 7.05 -18.65
N ALA A 65 3.59 6.75 -18.40
CA ALA A 65 2.87 7.29 -17.25
C ALA A 65 3.47 6.80 -15.91
N ILE A 66 3.75 5.49 -15.80
CA ILE A 66 4.41 4.88 -14.64
C ILE A 66 5.79 5.52 -14.40
N GLY A 67 6.58 5.71 -15.47
CA GLY A 67 7.89 6.34 -15.40
C GLY A 67 7.84 7.79 -14.92
N ARG A 68 6.82 8.56 -15.32
CA ARG A 68 6.60 9.94 -14.84
C ARG A 68 6.19 9.98 -13.37
N LEU A 69 5.31 9.07 -12.94
CA LEU A 69 4.86 8.97 -11.54
C LEU A 69 6.02 8.61 -10.60
N SER A 70 6.83 7.63 -11.01
CA SER A 70 8.03 7.23 -10.27
C SER A 70 9.06 8.37 -10.25
N GLY A 71 9.31 8.98 -11.41
CA GLY A 71 10.36 9.96 -11.61
C GLY A 71 11.76 9.33 -11.62
N LYS A 72 12.76 10.10 -12.06
CA LYS A 72 14.16 9.62 -12.09
C LYS A 72 14.63 9.27 -10.68
N GLY A 73 14.93 7.99 -10.46
CA GLY A 73 15.38 7.45 -9.17
C GLY A 73 14.31 7.53 -8.07
N GLY A 74 13.02 7.53 -8.42
CA GLY A 74 11.93 7.59 -7.43
C GLY A 74 11.66 8.98 -6.87
N ARG A 75 12.34 10.03 -7.35
CA ARG A 75 12.28 11.37 -6.76
C ARG A 75 10.89 12.02 -6.81
N THR A 76 10.10 11.77 -7.86
CA THR A 76 8.74 12.31 -7.96
C THR A 76 7.83 11.65 -6.92
N LYS A 77 7.83 10.32 -6.88
CA LYS A 77 7.13 9.54 -5.86
C LYS A 77 7.51 9.99 -4.44
N PHE A 78 8.81 10.10 -4.16
CA PHE A 78 9.31 10.55 -2.86
C PHE A 78 8.83 11.96 -2.50
N ALA A 79 8.82 12.90 -3.46
CA ALA A 79 8.30 14.24 -3.21
C ALA A 79 6.81 14.22 -2.86
N ILE A 80 6.01 13.40 -3.55
CA ILE A 80 4.58 13.22 -3.26
C ILE A 80 4.41 12.63 -1.85
N ASP A 81 5.04 11.49 -1.55
CA ASP A 81 4.96 10.82 -0.25
C ASP A 81 5.20 11.77 0.93
N ASN A 82 6.20 12.65 0.82
CA ASN A 82 6.52 13.61 1.88
C ASN A 82 5.55 14.80 1.92
N ALA A 83 5.11 15.30 0.77
CA ALA A 83 4.18 16.43 0.71
C ALA A 83 2.80 16.07 1.25
N THR A 84 2.31 14.87 0.95
CA THR A 84 0.98 14.37 1.37
C THR A 84 1.02 13.55 2.65
N ARG A 85 2.21 13.25 3.19
CA ARG A 85 2.41 12.34 4.33
C ARG A 85 1.82 10.96 4.08
N THR A 86 1.95 10.47 2.86
CA THR A 86 1.49 9.15 2.44
C THR A 86 2.67 8.23 2.14
N ARG A 87 2.36 6.96 1.86
CA ARG A 87 3.29 5.99 1.31
C ARG A 87 2.64 5.37 0.09
N ILE A 88 3.28 5.52 -1.07
CA ILE A 88 2.77 5.00 -2.32
C ILE A 88 3.55 3.74 -2.69
N VAL A 89 2.86 2.73 -3.22
CA VAL A 89 3.49 1.60 -3.91
C VAL A 89 3.00 1.63 -5.36
N ILE A 90 3.94 1.54 -6.30
CA ILE A 90 3.64 1.46 -7.73
C ILE A 90 3.89 0.02 -8.16
N ALA A 91 2.84 -0.66 -8.60
CA ALA A 91 2.87 -2.04 -9.11
C ALA A 91 2.26 -2.08 -10.52
N ASP A 92 2.64 -3.07 -11.34
CA ASP A 92 2.18 -3.19 -12.73
C ASP A 92 0.66 -3.38 -12.85
N THR A 93 0.09 -4.22 -11.98
CA THR A 93 -1.35 -4.46 -11.85
C THR A 93 -1.66 -4.83 -10.41
N LYS A 94 -2.92 -4.65 -9.97
CA LYS A 94 -3.36 -5.15 -8.67
C LYS A 94 -3.05 -6.64 -8.60
N LYS A 95 -2.11 -7.03 -7.74
CA LYS A 95 -1.88 -8.43 -7.38
C LYS A 95 -2.83 -8.79 -6.24
N PHE A 96 -4.09 -9.02 -6.57
CA PHE A 96 -5.04 -9.76 -5.75
C PHE A 96 -5.98 -10.55 -6.65
#